data_AF-A0A388NUS0-F1
#
_entry.id   AF-A0A388NUS0-F1
#
_cell.length_a   1.000
_cell.length_b   1.000
_cell.length_c   1.000
_cell.angle_alpha   90.00
_cell.angle_beta   90.00
_cell.angle_gamma   90.00
#
_symmetry.space_group_name_H-M   'P 1'
#
loop_
_entity.id
_entity.type
_entity.pdbx_description
1 polymer ?
#
loop_
_entity_poly.entity_id
_entity_poly.type
_entity_poly.pdbx_seq_one_letter_code
_entity_poly.pdbx_strand_id
1 'polypeptide(L)'
;MVELNPRRQRLAKEYARTQRRLGLAETLLSAAYIGVWLATGLAVALGSYLAGLQNWLRIAALGAAIGAPLYVVTLPLAFYRGYKLPHKYEQGNQTVRDWWMDQLKALLISVLLGGFVLELLYWLLAWQPLTWWLWLGAALLLFNVLLTNLAPLVIVPIFLRCSRWVRSLVICSTACSRWPHTPKPACAAFTLSTSAAAPKVQTLHSWAWAIRAALYWGIRCCKSSPPTKSRP
;
A
#
# COMPACT_ATOMS: atom_id res chain seq x y z
N MET A 1 -7.24 9.21 -34.37
CA MET A 1 -6.10 9.71 -33.57
C MET A 1 -6.70 10.41 -32.36
N VAL A 2 -6.31 10.07 -31.13
CA VAL A 2 -6.89 10.69 -29.93
C VAL A 2 -6.41 12.15 -29.87
N GLU A 3 -7.32 13.11 -30.03
CA GLU A 3 -7.00 14.53 -29.92
C GLU A 3 -6.72 14.86 -28.45
N LEU A 4 -5.43 15.04 -28.12
CA LEU A 4 -5.04 15.41 -26.76
C LEU A 4 -5.22 16.90 -26.54
N ASN A 5 -6.14 17.27 -25.64
CA ASN A 5 -6.38 18.66 -25.28
C ASN A 5 -5.10 19.33 -24.70
N PRO A 6 -4.59 20.42 -25.30
CA PRO A 6 -3.33 21.05 -24.89
C PRO A 6 -3.36 21.62 -23.48
N ARG A 7 -4.53 22.04 -22.97
CA ARG A 7 -4.70 22.54 -21.60
C ARG A 7 -4.46 21.44 -20.56
N ARG A 8 -4.99 20.24 -20.79
CA ARG A 8 -4.78 19.07 -19.91
C ARG A 8 -3.31 18.63 -19.89
N GLN A 9 -2.63 18.70 -21.03
CA GLN A 9 -1.19 18.39 -21.09
C GLN A 9 -0.35 19.36 -20.26
N ARG A 10 -0.68 20.66 -20.26
CA ARG A 10 0.03 21.67 -19.45
C ARG A 10 -0.14 21.40 -17.95
N LEU A 11 -1.38 21.21 -17.49
CA LEU A 11 -1.68 20.89 -16.09
C LEU A 11 -1.00 19.58 -15.64
N ALA A 12 -1.00 18.55 -16.48
CA ALA A 12 -0.31 17.29 -16.19
C ALA A 12 1.21 17.49 -16.03
N LYS A 13 1.83 18.34 -16.87
CA LYS A 13 3.26 18.67 -16.75
C LYS A 13 3.56 19.42 -15.45
N GLU A 14 2.73 20.38 -15.06
CA GLU A 14 2.88 21.13 -13.81
C GLU A 14 2.73 20.23 -12.58
N TYR A 15 1.68 19.41 -12.55
CA TYR A 15 1.48 18.40 -11.51
C TYR A 15 2.70 17.48 -11.39
N ALA A 16 3.17 16.92 -12.51
CA ALA A 16 4.32 16.03 -12.53
C ALA A 16 5.63 16.72 -12.09
N ARG A 17 5.83 18.01 -12.38
CA ARG A 17 6.99 18.76 -11.88
C ARG A 17 6.94 18.93 -10.36
N THR A 18 5.80 19.34 -9.82
CA THR A 18 5.61 19.52 -8.37
C THR A 18 5.78 18.19 -7.64
N GLN A 19 5.17 17.12 -8.16
CA GLN A 19 5.32 15.77 -7.60
C GLN A 19 6.77 15.29 -7.57
N ARG A 20 7.54 15.58 -8.62
CA ARG A 20 8.98 15.24 -8.68
C ARG A 20 9.81 16.03 -7.67
N ARG A 21 9.58 17.34 -7.55
CA ARG A 21 10.29 18.18 -6.56
C ARG A 21 10.02 17.73 -5.13
N LEU A 22 8.77 17.40 -4.81
CA LEU A 22 8.41 16.86 -3.50
C LEU A 22 9.07 15.50 -3.24
N GLY A 23 9.06 14.61 -4.23
CA GLY A 23 9.74 13.31 -4.11
C GLY A 23 11.26 13.42 -3.92
N LEU A 24 11.90 14.39 -4.61
CA LEU A 24 13.32 14.68 -4.40
C LEU A 24 13.58 15.26 -3.01
N ALA A 25 12.75 16.19 -2.52
CA ALA A 25 12.86 16.75 -1.18
C ALA A 25 12.71 15.66 -0.10
N GLU A 26 11.74 14.76 -0.27
CA GLU A 26 11.51 13.61 0.60
C GLU A 26 12.74 12.69 0.63
N THR A 27 13.29 12.37 -0.55
CA THR A 27 14.47 11.51 -0.68
C THR A 27 15.71 12.15 -0.04
N LEU A 28 15.95 13.43 -0.29
CA LEU A 28 17.06 14.18 0.30
C LEU A 28 16.93 14.27 1.82
N LEU A 29 15.72 14.47 2.32
CA LEU A 29 15.43 14.49 3.75
C LEU A 29 15.72 13.13 4.40
N SER A 30 15.28 12.03 3.77
CA SER A 30 15.57 10.68 4.26
C SER A 30 17.07 10.37 4.23
N ALA A 31 17.77 10.77 3.16
CA ALA A 31 19.21 10.60 3.05
C ALA A 31 19.97 11.42 4.12
N ALA A 32 19.58 12.67 4.33
CA ALA A 32 20.13 13.51 5.38
C ALA A 32 19.88 12.93 6.77
N TYR A 33 18.69 12.40 7.03
CA TYR A 33 18.35 11.74 8.29
C TYR A 33 19.28 10.57 8.58
N ILE A 34 19.49 9.68 7.61
CA ILE A 34 20.43 8.55 7.74
C ILE A 34 21.85 9.06 7.95
N GLY A 35 22.27 10.09 7.20
CA GLY A 35 23.58 10.72 7.35
C GLY A 35 23.83 11.25 8.77
N VAL A 36 22.82 11.88 9.39
CA VAL A 36 22.92 12.37 10.78
C VAL A 36 23.10 11.22 11.76
N TRP A 37 22.34 10.13 11.64
CA TRP A 37 22.49 8.96 12.51
C TRP A 37 23.87 8.32 12.40
N LEU A 38 24.39 8.21 11.18
CA LEU A 38 25.72 7.64 10.93
C LEU A 38 26.84 8.55 11.47
N ALA A 39 26.72 9.87 11.29
CA ALA A 39 27.74 10.81 11.73
C ALA A 39 27.80 11.00 13.25
N THR A 40 26.65 10.91 13.93
CA THR A 40 26.55 11.17 15.38
C THR A 40 26.76 9.93 16.24
N GLY A 41 26.58 8.72 15.70
CA GLY A 41 26.64 7.49 16.48
C GLY A 41 25.53 7.36 17.53
N LEU A 42 24.46 8.18 17.44
CA LEU A 42 23.33 8.19 18.39
C LEU A 42 22.68 6.82 18.57
N ALA A 43 22.74 5.95 17.55
CA ALA A 43 22.22 4.59 17.60
C ALA A 43 22.93 3.73 18.66
N VAL A 44 24.25 3.90 18.82
CA VAL A 44 25.03 3.15 19.80
C VAL A 44 24.72 3.63 21.21
N ALA A 45 24.62 4.95 21.40
CA ALA A 45 24.23 5.55 22.68
C ALA A 45 22.82 5.10 23.10
N LEU A 46 21.85 5.10 22.18
CA LEU A 46 20.52 4.55 22.47
C LEU A 46 20.58 3.06 22.80
N GLY A 47 21.39 2.28 22.09
CA GLY A 47 21.59 0.86 22.38
C GLY A 47 22.06 0.60 23.82
N SER A 48 22.95 1.44 24.36
CA SER A 48 23.43 1.31 25.74
C SER A 48 22.40 1.76 26.77
N TYR A 49 21.61 2.82 26.50
CA TYR A 49 20.51 3.22 27.39
C TYR A 49 19.40 2.16 27.49
N LEU A 50 19.14 1.43 26.40
CA LEU A 50 18.13 0.36 26.36
C LEU A 50 18.71 -1.02 26.77
N ALA A 51 19.95 -1.06 27.27
CA ALA A 51 20.62 -2.32 27.64
C ALA A 51 19.98 -3.07 28.81
N GLY A 52 19.11 -2.41 29.60
CA GLY A 52 18.37 -3.05 30.68
C GLY A 52 17.10 -3.79 30.24
N LEU A 53 16.65 -3.62 29.00
CA LEU A 53 15.41 -4.25 28.49
C LEU A 53 15.66 -5.66 27.96
N GLN A 54 14.60 -6.49 27.96
CA GLN A 54 14.56 -7.79 27.27
C GLN A 54 14.89 -7.63 25.78
N ASN A 55 15.52 -8.65 25.17
CA ASN A 55 16.05 -8.56 23.81
C ASN A 55 15.01 -8.13 22.76
N TRP A 56 13.84 -8.77 22.75
CA TRP A 56 12.75 -8.43 21.81
C TRP A 56 12.26 -6.98 21.98
N LEU A 57 12.10 -6.54 23.24
CA LEU A 57 11.65 -5.18 23.54
C LEU A 57 12.73 -4.13 23.19
N ARG A 58 14.02 -4.46 23.36
CA ARG A 58 15.13 -3.60 22.97
C ARG A 58 15.17 -3.37 21.46
N ILE A 59 15.00 -4.44 20.67
CA ILE A 59 14.99 -4.38 19.21
C ILE A 59 13.81 -3.54 18.73
N ALA A 60 12.61 -3.82 19.23
CA ALA A 60 11.41 -3.05 18.90
C ALA A 60 11.53 -1.56 19.28
N ALA A 61 12.06 -1.27 20.47
CA ALA A 61 12.22 0.09 20.95
C ALA A 61 13.29 0.86 20.16
N LEU A 62 14.39 0.22 19.76
CA LEU A 62 15.42 0.84 18.92
C LEU A 62 14.88 1.12 17.50
N GLY A 63 14.14 0.17 16.92
CA GLY A 63 13.44 0.36 15.66
C GLY A 63 12.43 1.52 15.70
N ALA A 64 11.66 1.63 16.81
CA ALA A 64 10.73 2.73 17.01
C ALA A 64 11.44 4.08 17.23
N ALA A 65 12.54 4.11 18.00
CA ALA A 65 13.31 5.32 18.27
C ALA A 65 13.95 5.90 16.99
N ILE A 66 14.34 5.06 16.04
CA ILE A 66 14.87 5.49 14.74
C ILE A 66 13.74 5.75 13.74
N GLY A 67 12.70 4.92 13.71
CA GLY A 67 11.63 5.04 12.71
C GLY A 67 10.65 6.18 12.99
N ALA A 68 10.26 6.39 14.25
CA ALA A 68 9.21 7.35 14.60
C ALA A 68 9.59 8.81 14.28
N PRO A 69 10.82 9.30 14.58
CA PRO A 69 11.19 10.65 14.21
C PRO A 69 11.21 10.86 12.70
N LEU A 70 11.71 9.88 11.94
CA LEU A 70 11.68 9.94 10.47
C LEU A 70 10.24 10.03 9.94
N TYR A 71 9.33 9.25 10.52
CA TYR A 71 7.91 9.31 10.16
C TYR A 71 7.31 10.69 10.45
N VAL A 72 7.59 11.28 11.62
CA VAL A 72 7.11 12.61 11.99
C VAL A 72 7.64 13.70 11.05
N VAL A 73 8.92 13.63 10.67
CA VAL A 73 9.54 14.62 9.78
C VAL A 73 9.04 14.48 8.34
N THR A 74 8.74 13.27 7.87
CA THR A 74 8.23 13.03 6.51
C THR A 74 6.71 13.24 6.39
N LEU A 75 5.98 13.21 7.50
CA LEU A 75 4.51 13.33 7.52
C LEU A 75 3.97 14.63 6.90
N PRO A 76 4.53 15.83 7.15
CA PRO A 76 4.08 17.06 6.50
C PRO A 76 4.24 17.02 4.96
N LEU A 77 5.33 16.41 4.47
CA LEU A 77 5.56 16.21 3.04
C LEU A 77 4.54 15.23 2.46
N ALA A 78 4.28 14.13 3.16
CA ALA A 78 3.27 13.14 2.78
C ALA A 78 1.86 13.77 2.72
N PHE A 79 1.50 14.62 3.68
CA PHE A 79 0.22 15.34 3.68
C PHE A 79 0.08 16.27 2.49
N TYR A 80 1.13 17.05 2.19
CA TYR A 80 1.11 17.95 1.05
C TYR A 80 0.97 17.19 -0.28
N ARG A 81 1.71 16.09 -0.44
CA ARG A 81 1.74 15.27 -1.65
C ARG A 81 0.47 14.45 -1.85
N GLY A 82 -0.05 13.85 -0.78
CA GLY A 82 -1.19 12.93 -0.80
C GLY A 82 -2.55 13.62 -0.76
N TYR A 83 -2.69 14.67 0.06
CA TYR A 83 -3.96 15.36 0.25
C TYR A 83 -4.00 16.70 -0.49
N LYS A 84 -3.09 17.63 -0.20
CA LYS A 84 -3.22 19.03 -0.67
C LYS A 84 -3.03 19.17 -2.18
N LEU A 85 -2.07 18.44 -2.76
CA LEU A 85 -1.74 18.53 -4.18
C LEU A 85 -2.88 18.01 -5.08
N PRO A 86 -3.47 16.81 -4.88
CA PRO A 86 -4.58 16.35 -5.71
C PRO A 86 -5.86 17.19 -5.59
N HIS A 87 -6.15 17.75 -4.40
CA HIS A 87 -7.30 18.64 -4.22
C HIS A 87 -7.16 19.95 -5.00
N LYS A 88 -5.93 20.48 -5.14
CA LYS A 88 -5.66 21.68 -5.95
C LYS A 88 -5.99 21.49 -7.44
N TYR A 89 -5.88 20.26 -7.95
CA TYR A 89 -6.20 19.92 -9.34
C TYR A 89 -7.55 19.21 -9.48
N GLU A 90 -8.41 19.28 -8.46
CA GLU A 90 -9.75 18.65 -8.43
C GLU A 90 -9.72 17.14 -8.72
N GLN A 91 -8.59 16.48 -8.42
CA GLN A 91 -8.35 15.07 -8.72
C GLN A 91 -8.54 14.17 -7.48
N GLY A 92 -8.68 14.76 -6.29
CA GLY A 92 -8.89 14.04 -5.02
C GLY A 92 -10.33 14.13 -4.53
N ASN A 93 -10.90 12.99 -4.12
CA ASN A 93 -12.22 12.90 -3.48
C ASN A 93 -12.14 12.35 -2.04
N GLN A 94 -10.93 12.29 -1.47
CA GLN A 94 -10.66 11.74 -0.14
C GLN A 94 -10.76 12.85 0.90
N THR A 95 -11.41 12.61 2.04
CA THR A 95 -11.48 13.59 3.12
C THR A 95 -10.19 13.62 3.96
N VAL A 96 -9.91 14.71 4.68
CA VAL A 96 -8.76 14.80 5.61
C VAL A 96 -8.80 13.66 6.65
N ARG A 97 -10.00 13.34 7.15
CA ARG A 97 -10.20 12.27 8.14
C ARG A 97 -9.82 10.90 7.57
N ASP A 98 -10.27 10.61 6.35
CA ASP A 98 -9.95 9.34 5.70
C ASP A 98 -8.44 9.23 5.43
N TRP A 99 -7.79 10.33 5.03
CA TRP A 99 -6.34 10.38 4.84
C TRP A 99 -5.58 10.01 6.12
N TRP A 100 -5.92 10.59 7.26
CA TRP A 100 -5.30 10.26 8.55
C TRP A 100 -5.53 8.81 8.97
N MET A 101 -6.72 8.26 8.70
CA MET A 101 -7.00 6.85 8.99
C MET A 101 -6.21 5.91 8.11
N ASP A 102 -5.99 6.26 6.84
CA ASP A 102 -5.16 5.47 5.95
C ASP A 102 -3.68 5.54 6.36
N GLN A 103 -3.19 6.71 6.79
CA GLN A 103 -1.84 6.85 7.36
C GLN A 103 -1.65 5.99 8.63
N LEU A 104 -2.63 5.98 9.54
CA LEU A 104 -2.55 5.18 10.76
C LEU A 104 -2.55 3.67 10.47
N LYS A 105 -3.42 3.21 9.56
CA LYS A 105 -3.43 1.80 9.12
C LYS A 105 -2.11 1.42 8.46
N ALA A 106 -1.59 2.28 7.58
CA ALA A 106 -0.31 2.05 6.90
C ALA A 106 0.83 1.97 7.92
N LEU A 107 0.87 2.84 8.92
CA LEU A 107 1.85 2.79 10.00
C LEU A 107 1.73 1.49 10.81
N LEU A 108 0.52 1.11 11.22
CA LEU A 108 0.29 -0.10 12.01
C LEU A 108 0.74 -1.37 11.26
N ILE A 109 0.39 -1.47 9.98
CA ILE A 109 0.82 -2.58 9.11
C ILE A 109 2.34 -2.58 8.94
N SER A 110 2.95 -1.41 8.73
CA SER A 110 4.40 -1.27 8.55
C SER A 110 5.17 -1.66 9.80
N VAL A 111 4.70 -1.24 10.99
CA VAL A 111 5.30 -1.60 12.28
C VAL A 111 5.15 -3.08 12.56
N LEU A 112 3.97 -3.66 12.30
CA LEU A 112 3.73 -5.08 12.52
C LEU A 112 4.59 -5.97 11.62
N LEU A 113 4.59 -5.69 10.31
CA LEU A 113 5.35 -6.48 9.33
C LEU A 113 6.86 -6.21 9.44
N GLY A 114 7.26 -4.94 9.54
CA GLY A 114 8.66 -4.55 9.66
C GLY A 114 9.26 -5.01 10.99
N GLY A 115 8.53 -4.87 12.09
CA GLY A 115 8.92 -5.37 13.40
C GLY A 115 9.05 -6.89 13.42
N PHE A 116 8.11 -7.62 12.83
CA PHE A 116 8.20 -9.08 12.72
C PHE A 116 9.46 -9.52 11.95
N VAL A 117 9.76 -8.88 10.82
CA VAL A 117 10.97 -9.17 10.05
C VAL A 117 12.24 -8.83 10.82
N LEU A 118 12.25 -7.70 11.54
CA LEU A 118 13.38 -7.28 12.36
C LEU A 118 13.64 -8.27 13.51
N GLU A 119 12.58 -8.71 14.19
CA GLU A 119 12.67 -9.69 15.27
C GLU A 119 13.16 -11.04 14.74
N LEU A 120 12.63 -11.49 13.60
CA LEU A 120 13.06 -12.71 12.93
C LEU A 120 14.55 -12.65 12.56
N LEU A 121 15.01 -11.53 12.01
CA LEU A 121 16.41 -11.31 11.67
C LEU A 121 17.32 -11.47 12.91
N TYR A 122 17.02 -10.76 13.98
CA TYR A 122 17.84 -10.80 15.21
C TYR A 122 17.79 -12.16 15.89
N TRP A 123 16.64 -12.84 15.87
CA TRP A 123 16.50 -14.19 16.38
C TRP A 123 17.34 -15.20 15.58
N LEU A 124 17.34 -15.13 14.25
CA LEU A 124 18.21 -15.95 13.39
C LEU A 124 19.68 -15.66 13.62
N LEU A 125 20.04 -14.39 13.83
CA LEU A 125 21.40 -13.96 14.09
C LEU A 125 21.92 -14.55 15.42
N ALA A 126 21.05 -14.65 16.43
CA ALA A 126 21.37 -15.26 17.71
C ALA A 126 21.50 -16.79 17.64
N TRP A 127 20.75 -17.45 16.75
CA TRP A 127 20.75 -18.91 16.65
C TRP A 127 21.86 -19.47 15.76
N GLN A 128 22.10 -18.88 14.58
CA GLN A 128 23.04 -19.40 13.57
C GLN A 128 23.85 -18.28 12.91
N PRO A 129 24.91 -17.74 13.57
CA PRO A 129 25.64 -16.57 13.11
C PRO A 129 26.46 -16.77 11.82
N LEU A 130 26.72 -18.01 11.42
CA LEU A 130 27.47 -18.33 10.19
C LEU A 130 26.57 -18.48 8.96
N THR A 131 25.35 -18.99 9.12
CA THR A 131 24.42 -19.32 8.02
C THR A 131 23.10 -18.56 8.09
N TRP A 132 22.98 -17.52 8.94
CA TRP A 132 21.74 -16.74 9.12
C TRP A 132 21.18 -16.19 7.82
N TRP A 133 22.05 -15.77 6.88
CA TRP A 133 21.64 -15.16 5.62
C TRP A 133 20.87 -16.13 4.71
N LEU A 134 21.19 -17.43 4.74
CA LEU A 134 20.46 -18.47 4.00
C LEU A 134 19.06 -18.68 4.59
N TRP A 135 18.99 -18.83 5.92
CA TRP A 135 17.73 -19.04 6.62
C TRP A 135 16.82 -17.82 6.51
N LEU A 136 17.39 -16.61 6.64
CA LEU A 136 16.66 -15.36 6.50
C LEU A 136 16.19 -15.19 5.07
N GLY A 137 17.03 -15.46 4.07
CA GLY A 137 16.66 -15.42 2.67
C GLY A 137 15.50 -16.37 2.35
N ALA A 138 15.57 -17.62 2.83
CA ALA A 138 14.49 -18.60 2.66
C ALA A 138 13.20 -18.15 3.36
N ALA A 139 13.29 -17.66 4.60
CA ALA A 139 12.13 -17.18 5.35
C ALA A 139 11.50 -15.93 4.71
N LEU A 140 12.31 -14.97 4.25
CA LEU A 140 11.84 -13.77 3.56
C LEU A 140 11.23 -14.10 2.21
N LEU A 141 11.78 -15.06 1.46
CA LEU A 141 11.21 -15.53 0.21
C LEU A 141 9.82 -16.10 0.45
N LEU A 142 9.68 -17.02 1.41
CA LEU A 142 8.38 -17.60 1.78
C LEU A 142 7.40 -16.52 2.24
N PHE A 143 7.84 -15.61 3.11
CA PHE A 143 7.04 -14.50 3.61
C PHE A 143 6.58 -13.56 2.49
N ASN A 144 7.43 -13.25 1.52
CA ASN A 144 7.10 -12.40 0.38
C ASN A 144 6.10 -13.08 -0.56
N VAL A 145 6.29 -14.37 -0.86
CA VAL A 145 5.31 -15.16 -1.63
C VAL A 145 3.96 -15.18 -0.93
N LEU A 146 3.94 -15.39 0.39
CA LEU A 146 2.71 -15.35 1.18
C LEU A 146 2.06 -13.98 1.11
N LEU A 147 2.79 -12.90 1.42
CA LEU A 147 2.27 -11.53 1.41
C LEU A 147 1.79 -11.11 0.02
N THR A 148 2.47 -11.48 -1.04
CA THR A 148 2.08 -11.21 -2.43
C THR A 148 0.69 -11.77 -2.74
N ASN A 149 0.39 -12.96 -2.24
CA ASN A 149 -0.92 -13.60 -2.42
C ASN A 149 -1.96 -13.11 -1.41
N LEU A 150 -1.55 -12.79 -0.19
CA LEU A 150 -2.42 -12.35 0.90
C LEU A 150 -2.79 -10.86 0.80
N ALA A 151 -1.91 -10.03 0.23
CA ALA A 151 -2.06 -8.59 0.10
C ALA A 151 -3.39 -8.17 -0.58
N PRO A 152 -3.77 -8.68 -1.76
CA PRO A 152 -5.05 -8.30 -2.37
C PRO A 152 -6.27 -8.74 -1.54
N LEU A 153 -6.13 -9.80 -0.74
CA LEU A 153 -7.23 -10.36 0.07
C LEU A 153 -7.39 -9.65 1.43
N VAL A 154 -6.30 -9.25 2.06
CA VAL A 154 -6.30 -8.67 3.42
C VAL A 154 -6.09 -7.16 3.38
N ILE A 155 -5.07 -6.69 2.65
CA ILE A 155 -4.65 -5.29 2.69
C ILE A 155 -5.66 -4.40 1.97
N VAL A 156 -6.03 -4.73 0.73
CA VAL A 156 -6.95 -3.92 -0.10
C VAL A 156 -8.30 -3.62 0.60
N PRO A 157 -9.02 -4.60 1.18
CA PRO A 157 -10.30 -4.31 1.84
C PRO A 157 -10.17 -3.54 3.16
N ILE A 158 -9.01 -3.56 3.83
CA ILE A 158 -8.77 -2.75 5.05
C ILE A 158 -8.68 -1.25 4.70
N PHE A 159 -8.11 -0.92 3.54
CA PHE A 159 -8.02 0.45 3.06
C PHE A 159 -9.31 0.92 2.37
N LEU A 160 -9.93 0.06 1.54
CA LEU A 160 -11.10 0.41 0.76
C LEU A 160 -12.36 -0.22 1.37
N ARG A 161 -13.29 0.61 1.87
CA ARG A 161 -14.62 0.12 2.30
C ARG A 161 -15.30 -0.61 1.14
N CYS A 162 -15.52 -1.92 1.32
CA CYS A 162 -16.12 -2.81 0.34
C CYS A 162 -17.58 -2.42 -0.03
N SER A 163 -18.26 -1.61 0.79
CA SER A 163 -19.66 -1.22 0.59
C SER A 163 -19.95 -0.47 -0.71
N ARG A 164 -18.94 0.15 -1.35
CA ARG A 164 -19.13 0.87 -2.62
C ARG A 164 -19.07 -0.04 -3.86
N TRP A 165 -18.47 -1.23 -3.74
CA TRP A 165 -18.39 -2.20 -4.84
C TRP A 165 -19.73 -2.85 -5.17
N VAL A 166 -20.57 -3.11 -4.15
CA VAL A 166 -21.90 -3.72 -4.33
C VAL A 166 -22.80 -2.88 -5.25
N ARG A 167 -22.71 -1.55 -5.20
CA ARG A 167 -23.55 -0.65 -6.02
C ARG A 167 -23.16 -0.67 -7.52
N SER A 168 -21.89 -0.85 -7.85
CA SER A 168 -21.44 -0.93 -9.26
C SER A 168 -21.65 -2.33 -9.85
N LEU A 169 -21.57 -3.39 -9.04
CA LEU A 169 -21.84 -4.76 -9.48
C LEU A 169 -23.31 -4.97 -9.85
N VAL A 170 -24.25 -4.33 -9.13
CA VAL A 170 -25.68 -4.35 -9.48
C VAL A 170 -25.90 -3.76 -10.89
N ILE A 171 -25.28 -2.62 -11.22
CA ILE A 171 -25.37 -1.98 -12.54
C ILE A 171 -24.79 -2.87 -13.65
N CYS A 172 -23.70 -3.58 -13.37
CA CYS A 172 -23.07 -4.49 -14.34
C CYS A 172 -23.95 -5.72 -14.65
N SER A 173 -24.68 -6.22 -13.65
CA SER A 173 -25.64 -7.33 -13.86
C SER A 173 -26.80 -6.92 -14.77
N THR A 174 -27.30 -5.69 -14.67
CA THR A 174 -28.37 -5.15 -15.51
C THR A 174 -27.90 -4.75 -16.91
N ALA A 175 -26.63 -4.38 -17.06
CA ALA A 175 -26.04 -4.11 -18.37
C ALA A 175 -25.75 -5.40 -19.15
N CYS A 176 -25.35 -6.47 -18.46
CA CYS A 176 -25.07 -7.78 -19.06
C CYS A 176 -26.36 -8.49 -19.53
N SER A 177 -27.48 -8.29 -18.84
CA SER A 177 -28.79 -8.80 -19.29
C SER A 177 -29.34 -8.09 -20.53
N ARG A 178 -28.77 -6.94 -20.94
CA ARG A 178 -29.20 -6.15 -22.09
C ARG A 178 -28.51 -6.54 -23.42
N TRP A 179 -27.48 -7.39 -23.40
CA TRP A 179 -26.72 -7.81 -24.60
C TRP A 179 -26.39 -9.32 -24.59
N PRO A 180 -27.33 -10.20 -25.00
CA PRO A 180 -27.17 -11.65 -24.89
C PRO A 180 -26.26 -12.32 -25.95
N HIS A 181 -25.75 -11.57 -26.95
CA HIS A 181 -25.10 -12.17 -28.13
C HIS A 181 -23.58 -11.90 -28.27
N THR A 182 -22.89 -11.40 -27.24
CA THR A 182 -21.43 -11.28 -27.30
C THR A 182 -20.72 -12.52 -26.74
N PRO A 183 -19.65 -13.02 -27.38
CA PRO A 183 -18.85 -14.08 -26.81
C PRO A 183 -18.23 -13.62 -25.48
N LYS A 184 -18.32 -14.50 -24.47
CA LYS A 184 -17.97 -14.29 -23.05
C LYS A 184 -16.61 -13.61 -22.72
N PRO A 185 -15.53 -13.62 -23.53
CA PRO A 185 -14.32 -12.87 -23.17
C PRO A 185 -14.50 -11.34 -23.11
N ALA A 186 -15.52 -10.76 -23.74
CA ALA A 186 -15.70 -9.31 -23.78
C ALA A 186 -16.17 -8.69 -22.45
N CYS A 187 -16.97 -9.41 -21.66
CA CYS A 187 -17.46 -8.89 -20.37
C CYS A 187 -16.37 -8.74 -19.31
N ALA A 188 -15.34 -9.59 -19.34
CA ALA A 188 -14.21 -9.52 -18.40
C ALA A 188 -13.29 -8.32 -18.66
N ALA A 189 -13.24 -7.81 -19.89
CA ALA A 189 -12.44 -6.64 -20.24
C ALA A 189 -13.03 -5.34 -19.68
N PHE A 190 -14.35 -5.28 -19.48
CA PHE A 190 -15.04 -4.07 -19.03
C PHE A 190 -14.85 -3.78 -17.53
N THR A 191 -14.49 -4.79 -16.72
CA THR A 191 -14.30 -4.67 -15.26
C THR A 191 -13.00 -4.01 -14.82
N LEU A 192 -12.09 -3.65 -15.73
CA LEU A 192 -10.81 -3.01 -15.38
C LEU A 192 -10.77 -1.49 -15.64
N SER A 193 -11.87 -0.87 -16.06
CA SER A 193 -11.93 0.56 -16.36
C SER A 193 -12.94 1.31 -15.50
N THR A 194 -12.78 1.29 -14.17
CA THR A 194 -13.43 2.30 -13.31
C THR A 194 -12.49 2.80 -12.19
N SER A 195 -11.79 3.88 -12.53
CA SER A 195 -11.68 5.12 -11.74
C SER A 195 -10.98 5.17 -10.36
N ALA A 196 -9.92 4.41 -10.11
CA ALA A 196 -8.95 4.79 -9.07
C ALA A 196 -7.55 4.25 -9.42
N ALA A 197 -6.62 5.17 -9.66
CA ALA A 197 -5.25 4.96 -10.16
C ALA A 197 -5.15 4.63 -11.66
N ALA A 198 -4.45 5.48 -12.41
CA ALA A 198 -4.05 5.21 -13.78
C ALA A 198 -3.21 3.91 -13.80
N PRO A 199 -3.61 2.87 -14.55
CA PRO A 199 -2.83 1.65 -14.64
C PRO A 199 -1.59 1.95 -15.48
N LYS A 200 -0.42 1.99 -14.84
CA LYS A 200 0.82 1.66 -15.57
C LYS A 200 0.60 0.25 -16.13
N VAL A 201 0.64 0.13 -17.45
CA VAL A 201 0.59 -1.15 -18.16
C VAL A 201 1.84 -1.92 -17.79
N GLN A 202 1.75 -2.69 -16.71
CA GLN A 202 2.80 -3.59 -16.26
C GLN A 202 2.30 -4.99 -16.60
N THR A 203 3.01 -5.64 -17.52
CA THR A 203 2.66 -6.89 -18.19
C THR A 203 2.30 -7.99 -17.19
N LEU A 204 1.02 -8.36 -17.23
CA LEU A 204 0.26 -9.13 -16.26
C LEU A 204 0.32 -10.66 -16.48
N HIS A 205 1.48 -11.22 -16.83
CA HIS A 205 1.58 -12.68 -17.07
C HIS A 205 1.80 -13.49 -15.78
N SER A 206 2.53 -12.97 -14.78
CA SER A 206 2.83 -13.74 -13.55
C SER A 206 1.73 -13.69 -12.46
N TRP A 207 0.66 -12.93 -12.66
CA TRP A 207 -0.35 -12.64 -11.63
C TRP A 207 -1.76 -13.15 -11.98
N ALA A 208 -1.89 -13.93 -13.06
CA ALA A 208 -3.17 -14.46 -13.52
C ALA A 208 -3.88 -15.32 -12.45
N TRP A 209 -3.12 -16.02 -11.61
CA TRP A 209 -3.67 -16.81 -10.50
C TRP A 209 -4.18 -15.94 -9.35
N ALA A 210 -3.43 -14.90 -8.93
CA ALA A 210 -3.84 -13.99 -7.87
C ALA A 210 -5.09 -13.17 -8.25
N ILE A 211 -5.21 -12.77 -9.52
CA ILE A 211 -6.41 -12.09 -10.04
C ILE A 211 -7.59 -13.04 -10.09
N ARG A 212 -7.41 -14.28 -10.56
CA ARG A 212 -8.46 -15.30 -10.51
C ARG A 212 -8.90 -15.59 -9.08
N ALA A 213 -7.96 -15.68 -8.12
CA ALA A 213 -8.27 -15.92 -6.71
C ALA A 213 -9.01 -14.74 -6.08
N ALA A 214 -8.60 -13.49 -6.35
CA ALA A 214 -9.30 -12.29 -5.89
C ALA A 214 -10.73 -12.19 -6.46
N LEU A 215 -10.90 -12.53 -7.74
CA LEU A 215 -12.21 -12.63 -8.38
C LEU A 215 -13.06 -13.75 -7.74
N TYR A 216 -12.48 -14.93 -7.52
CA TYR A 216 -13.17 -16.06 -6.90
C TYR A 216 -13.62 -15.77 -5.47
N TRP A 217 -12.79 -15.07 -4.69
CA TRP A 217 -13.08 -14.72 -3.30
C TRP A 217 -14.12 -13.59 -3.20
N GLY A 218 -14.06 -12.60 -4.08
CA GLY A 218 -15.11 -11.58 -4.22
C GLY A 218 -16.48 -12.18 -4.55
N ILE A 219 -16.53 -13.22 -5.39
CA ILE A 219 -17.76 -13.96 -5.70
C ILE A 219 -18.25 -14.77 -4.49
N ARG A 220 -17.35 -15.36 -3.68
CA ARG A 220 -17.71 -16.22 -2.55
C ARG A 220 -18.28 -15.43 -1.36
N CYS A 221 -17.76 -14.23 -1.07
CA CYS A 221 -18.32 -13.32 -0.05
C CYS A 221 -19.71 -12.79 -0.42
N CYS A 222 -20.07 -12.77 -1.70
CA CYS A 222 -21.39 -12.36 -2.19
C CYS A 222 -22.49 -13.39 -1.84
N LYS A 223 -22.11 -14.67 -1.66
CA LYS A 223 -23.06 -15.76 -1.39
C LYS A 223 -23.50 -15.85 0.09
N SER A 224 -22.84 -15.13 0.99
CA SER A 224 -23.09 -15.18 2.44
C SER A 224 -23.88 -13.99 3.01
N SER A 225 -24.33 -13.04 2.18
CA SER A 225 -25.16 -11.92 2.64
C SER A 225 -26.65 -12.26 2.50
N PRO A 226 -27.46 -12.21 3.57
CA PRO A 226 -28.90 -12.41 3.47
C PRO A 226 -29.56 -11.26 2.70
N PRO A 227 -30.62 -11.52 1.91
CA PRO A 227 -31.28 -10.50 1.10
C PRO A 227 -31.95 -9.45 2.00
N THR A 228 -31.44 -8.21 1.95
CA THR A 228 -32.13 -7.06 2.54
C THR A 228 -33.38 -6.73 1.73
N LYS A 229 -34.55 -6.96 2.34
CA LYS A 229 -35.87 -6.53 1.88
C LYS A 229 -35.85 -5.08 1.39
N SER A 230 -36.10 -4.87 0.10
CA SER A 230 -36.53 -3.59 -0.44
C SER A 230 -37.93 -3.27 0.09
N ARG A 231 -38.08 -2.13 0.78
CA ARG A 231 -39.39 -1.52 1.06
C ARG A 231 -39.70 -0.50 -0.05
N PRO A 232 -41.00 -0.31 -0.36
CA PRO A 232 -41.52 0.12 -1.66
C PRO A 232 -41.17 1.56 -2.03
#